data_AF-A0A1B7W2R9-F1
#
_entry.id   AF-A0A1B7W2R9-F1
#
_cell.length_a   1.000
_cell.length_b   1.000
_cell.length_c   1.000
_cell.angle_alpha   90.00
_cell.angle_beta   90.00
_cell.angle_gamma   90.00
#
_symmetry.space_group_name_H-M   'P 1'
#
loop_
_entity.id
_entity.type
_entity.pdbx_description
1 polymer ?
#
loop_
_entity_poly.entity_id
_entity_poly.type
_entity_poly.pdbx_seq_one_letter_code
_entity_poly.pdbx_strand_id
1 'polypeptide(L)'
;VWEQKNGGTPPAGFSYGNELTDTSAMVAKGYEVNSFSHGTHVGGIAAGSGFTGVNNLKYRGVAYESDLVFVGIRPEKSEWKTAGMSSIIDAANYIFTYAKSVGKPAVANLSWGCSIGPNDGSSLFAQALNNLCGPGRIFVNSAGNNGDENIHLQKQFSSSDT
;
A
#
# COMPACT_ATOMS: atom_id res chain seq x y z
N VAL A 1 -7.80 3.23 -9.95
CA VAL A 1 -6.42 2.71 -10.00
C VAL A 1 -5.51 3.88 -10.26
N TRP A 2 -4.51 4.11 -9.42
CA TRP A 2 -3.48 5.12 -9.67
C TRP A 2 -2.12 4.46 -9.90
N GLU A 3 -1.53 4.71 -11.06
CA GLU A 3 -0.25 4.17 -11.49
C GLU A 3 0.83 5.25 -11.30
N GLN A 4 1.53 5.24 -10.17
CA GLN A 4 2.41 6.37 -9.79
C GLN A 4 3.60 6.55 -10.74
N LYS A 5 4.07 5.47 -11.36
CA LYS A 5 5.27 5.50 -12.22
C LYS A 5 4.95 5.56 -13.72
N ASN A 6 3.68 5.56 -14.09
CA ASN A 6 3.27 5.64 -15.48
C ASN A 6 2.93 7.10 -15.83
N GLY A 7 3.45 7.59 -16.95
CA GLY A 7 3.05 8.91 -17.47
C GLY A 7 1.59 8.91 -17.92
N GLY A 8 0.85 9.97 -17.60
CA GLY A 8 -0.56 10.12 -17.96
C GLY A 8 -1.22 11.29 -17.23
N THR A 9 -2.51 11.14 -16.95
CA THR A 9 -3.26 12.16 -16.20
C THR A 9 -3.21 11.82 -14.71
N PRO A 10 -2.57 12.64 -13.86
CA PRO A 10 -2.48 12.35 -12.44
C PRO A 10 -3.84 12.56 -11.75
N PRO A 11 -4.09 11.90 -10.60
CA PRO A 11 -5.26 12.19 -9.79
C PRO A 11 -5.27 13.64 -9.31
N ALA A 12 -6.48 14.16 -9.06
CA ALA A 12 -6.63 15.51 -8.52
C ALA A 12 -5.82 15.71 -7.22
N GLY A 13 -5.02 16.78 -7.17
CA GLY A 13 -4.14 17.08 -6.04
C GLY A 13 -2.73 16.50 -6.15
N PHE A 14 -2.43 15.71 -7.19
CA PHE A 14 -1.10 15.17 -7.46
C PHE A 14 -0.56 15.68 -8.80
N SER A 15 0.77 15.72 -8.93
CA SER A 15 1.46 16.20 -10.13
C SER A 15 2.05 15.09 -11.01
N TYR A 16 1.84 13.82 -10.65
CA TYR A 16 2.49 12.68 -11.29
C TYR A 16 1.63 11.41 -11.32
N GLY A 17 2.02 10.49 -12.20
CA GLY A 17 1.35 9.22 -12.42
C GLY A 17 0.19 9.30 -13.40
N ASN A 18 -0.54 8.19 -13.50
CA ASN A 18 -1.71 8.05 -14.36
C ASN A 18 -2.88 7.45 -13.58
N GLU A 19 -4.03 8.13 -13.59
CA GLU A 19 -5.25 7.68 -12.94
C GLU A 19 -6.20 7.03 -13.95
N LEU A 20 -6.69 5.84 -13.61
CA LEU A 20 -7.78 5.16 -14.30
C LEU A 20 -8.93 5.01 -13.32
N THR A 21 -10.07 5.63 -13.63
CA THR A 21 -11.30 5.56 -12.81
C THR A 21 -12.43 4.80 -13.51
N ASP A 22 -12.41 4.74 -14.83
CA ASP A 22 -13.39 3.98 -15.63
C ASP A 22 -13.07 2.48 -15.64
N THR A 23 -14.06 1.65 -15.28
CA THR A 23 -13.90 0.20 -15.20
C THR A 23 -13.63 -0.43 -16.57
N SER A 24 -14.21 0.10 -17.66
CA SER A 24 -13.99 -0.43 -19.00
C SER A 24 -12.54 -0.20 -19.45
N ALA A 25 -11.99 0.97 -19.16
CA ALA A 25 -10.59 1.29 -19.39
C ALA A 25 -9.65 0.42 -18.55
N MET A 26 -9.98 0.15 -17.28
CA MET A 26 -9.21 -0.77 -16.44
C MET A 26 -9.19 -2.19 -17.03
N VAL A 27 -10.35 -2.70 -17.47
CA VAL A 27 -10.48 -4.04 -18.07
C VAL A 27 -9.72 -4.11 -19.40
N ALA A 28 -9.86 -3.10 -20.26
CA ALA A 28 -9.16 -3.04 -21.54
C ALA A 28 -7.64 -2.99 -21.35
N LYS A 29 -7.16 -2.29 -20.31
CA LYS A 29 -5.75 -2.25 -19.97
C LYS A 29 -5.25 -3.58 -19.39
N GLY A 30 -6.06 -4.23 -18.55
CA GLY A 30 -5.82 -5.54 -17.97
C GLY A 30 -4.75 -5.58 -16.86
N TYR A 31 -3.64 -4.86 -17.01
CA TYR A 31 -2.58 -4.82 -16.00
C TYR A 31 -1.76 -3.52 -16.05
N GLU A 32 -1.19 -3.17 -14.89
CA GLU A 32 -0.14 -2.14 -14.79
C GLU A 32 1.22 -2.67 -15.26
N VAL A 33 1.52 -3.92 -14.88
CA VAL A 33 2.72 -4.71 -15.16
C VAL A 33 2.33 -6.17 -15.37
N ASN A 34 2.99 -6.85 -16.31
CA ASN A 34 2.75 -8.28 -16.59
C ASN A 34 3.78 -9.22 -15.96
N SER A 35 4.79 -8.69 -15.27
CA SER A 35 5.90 -9.47 -14.69
C SER A 35 5.71 -9.84 -13.21
N PHE A 36 4.71 -9.27 -12.54
CA PHE A 36 4.44 -9.51 -11.12
C PHE A 36 2.95 -9.56 -10.84
N SER A 37 2.53 -10.43 -9.91
CA SER A 37 1.14 -10.64 -9.51
C SER A 37 0.86 -10.39 -8.02
N HIS A 38 1.85 -9.88 -7.28
CA HIS A 38 1.78 -9.71 -5.83
C HIS A 38 0.55 -8.89 -5.39
N GLY A 39 0.32 -7.72 -6.00
CA GLY A 39 -0.83 -6.86 -5.71
C GLY A 39 -2.17 -7.55 -6.00
N THR A 40 -2.25 -8.32 -7.08
CA THR A 40 -3.44 -9.13 -7.43
C THR A 40 -3.73 -10.19 -6.37
N HIS A 41 -2.69 -10.88 -5.89
CA HIS A 41 -2.84 -11.90 -4.85
C HIS A 41 -3.31 -11.29 -3.53
N VAL A 42 -2.74 -10.15 -3.11
CA VAL A 42 -3.16 -9.39 -1.93
C VAL A 42 -4.61 -8.91 -2.06
N GLY A 43 -4.98 -8.33 -3.20
CA GLY A 43 -6.36 -7.90 -3.47
C GLY A 43 -7.36 -9.07 -3.43
N GLY A 44 -6.96 -10.24 -3.92
CA GLY A 44 -7.76 -11.47 -3.84
C GLY A 44 -8.03 -11.92 -2.41
N ILE A 45 -7.02 -11.92 -1.54
CA ILE A 45 -7.18 -12.24 -0.11
C ILE A 45 -8.15 -11.25 0.56
N ALA A 46 -7.99 -9.96 0.29
CA ALA A 46 -8.79 -8.92 0.93
C ALA A 46 -10.24 -8.92 0.46
N ALA A 47 -10.49 -8.93 -0.86
CA ALA A 47 -11.82 -8.66 -1.43
C ALA A 47 -12.11 -9.43 -2.73
N GLY A 48 -11.42 -10.55 -2.99
CA GLY A 48 -11.73 -11.39 -4.15
C GLY A 48 -13.18 -11.89 -4.13
N SER A 49 -13.91 -11.74 -5.24
CA SER A 49 -15.32 -12.13 -5.32
C SER A 49 -15.55 -13.65 -5.21
N GLY A 50 -14.51 -14.46 -5.46
CA GLY A 50 -14.63 -15.91 -5.55
C GLY A 50 -15.38 -16.40 -6.79
N PHE A 51 -15.66 -15.52 -7.78
CA PHE A 51 -16.52 -15.79 -8.94
C PHE A 51 -16.18 -17.06 -9.74
N THR A 52 -14.92 -17.48 -9.77
CA THR A 52 -14.48 -18.71 -10.47
C THR A 52 -14.37 -19.93 -9.57
N GLY A 53 -14.66 -19.78 -8.27
CA GLY A 53 -14.64 -20.84 -7.27
C GLY A 53 -15.93 -21.66 -7.26
N VAL A 54 -15.86 -22.86 -6.67
CA VAL A 54 -17.05 -23.70 -6.44
C VAL A 54 -18.09 -22.91 -5.67
N ASN A 55 -19.32 -22.83 -6.20
CA ASN A 55 -20.45 -22.06 -5.67
C ASN A 55 -20.14 -20.57 -5.42
N ASN A 56 -19.17 -20.00 -6.13
CA ASN A 56 -18.65 -18.65 -5.90
C ASN A 56 -18.07 -18.42 -4.49
N LEU A 57 -17.78 -19.49 -3.73
CA LEU A 57 -17.35 -19.43 -2.33
C LEU A 57 -15.86 -19.78 -2.18
N LYS A 58 -15.38 -20.71 -2.99
CA LYS A 58 -13.97 -21.13 -2.93
C LYS A 58 -13.06 -19.96 -3.38
N TYR A 59 -12.08 -19.61 -2.54
CA TYR A 59 -11.14 -18.48 -2.75
C TYR A 59 -11.76 -17.08 -2.70
N ARG A 60 -12.96 -16.94 -2.13
CA ARG A 60 -13.54 -15.65 -1.81
C ARG A 60 -12.71 -14.94 -0.73
N GLY A 61 -12.44 -13.66 -0.93
CA GLY A 61 -11.74 -12.81 0.03
C GLY A 61 -12.62 -12.44 1.22
N VAL A 62 -12.00 -11.86 2.25
CA VAL A 62 -12.66 -11.55 3.52
C VAL A 62 -13.81 -10.54 3.34
N ALA A 63 -13.56 -9.45 2.62
CA ALA A 63 -14.49 -8.36 2.36
C ALA A 63 -14.90 -8.32 0.88
N TYR A 64 -15.42 -9.43 0.37
CA TYR A 64 -15.74 -9.64 -1.05
C TYR A 64 -16.79 -8.69 -1.66
N GLU A 65 -17.52 -7.93 -0.84
CA GLU A 65 -18.48 -6.90 -1.26
C GLU A 65 -17.91 -5.47 -1.18
N SER A 66 -16.64 -5.32 -0.80
CA SER A 66 -15.97 -4.02 -0.74
C SER A 66 -15.47 -3.57 -2.12
N ASP A 67 -15.37 -2.25 -2.31
CA ASP A 67 -14.69 -1.69 -3.48
C ASP A 67 -13.17 -1.75 -3.30
N LEU A 68 -12.46 -1.96 -4.41
CA LEU A 68 -11.00 -1.97 -4.44
C LEU A 68 -10.44 -0.70 -5.08
N VAL A 69 -9.58 0.00 -4.34
CA VAL A 69 -8.78 1.13 -4.85
C VAL A 69 -7.32 0.69 -4.88
N PHE A 70 -6.77 0.52 -6.09
CA PHE A 70 -5.36 0.12 -6.27
C PHE A 70 -4.45 1.32 -6.51
N VAL A 71 -3.27 1.30 -5.90
CA VAL A 71 -2.18 2.24 -6.18
C VAL A 71 -0.89 1.46 -6.49
N GLY A 72 -0.39 1.64 -7.70
CA GLY A 72 0.87 1.08 -8.18
C GLY A 72 2.05 1.98 -7.83
N ILE A 73 2.66 1.75 -6.65
CA ILE A 73 3.72 2.63 -6.12
C ILE A 73 5.09 2.43 -6.78
N ARG A 74 5.44 1.19 -7.14
CA ARG A 74 6.72 0.76 -7.76
C ARG A 74 7.94 1.66 -7.43
N PRO A 75 8.28 1.84 -6.14
CA PRO A 75 9.35 2.77 -5.73
C PRO A 75 10.71 2.33 -6.27
N GLU A 76 11.51 3.29 -6.72
CA GLU A 76 12.85 3.02 -7.24
C GLU A 76 13.80 2.56 -6.13
N LYS A 77 14.85 1.80 -6.48
CA LYS A 77 15.90 1.32 -5.55
C LYS A 77 16.49 2.43 -4.66
N SER A 78 16.50 3.68 -5.14
CA SER A 78 16.96 4.87 -4.41
C SER A 78 16.04 5.26 -3.25
N GLU A 79 14.72 5.17 -3.42
CA GLU A 79 13.73 5.45 -2.38
C GLU A 79 13.96 4.55 -1.14
N TRP A 80 14.37 3.29 -1.38
CA TRP A 80 14.71 2.30 -0.36
C TRP A 80 15.96 2.58 0.46
N LYS A 81 16.79 3.55 0.06
CA LYS A 81 17.98 3.93 0.83
C LYS A 81 17.70 5.06 1.80
N THR A 82 16.47 5.55 1.82
CA THR A 82 16.09 6.73 2.57
C THR A 82 14.85 6.45 3.41
N ALA A 83 14.64 7.25 4.46
CA ALA A 83 13.38 7.24 5.18
C ALA A 83 12.24 7.96 4.40
N GLY A 84 12.54 8.50 3.21
CA GLY A 84 11.62 9.26 2.37
C GLY A 84 10.77 8.34 1.50
N MET A 85 9.75 7.71 2.08
CA MET A 85 8.76 6.88 1.38
C MET A 85 7.50 7.70 1.03
N SER A 86 7.69 8.85 0.38
CA SER A 86 6.58 9.79 0.08
C SER A 86 5.54 9.21 -0.88
N SER A 87 5.96 8.36 -1.82
CA SER A 87 5.08 7.60 -2.73
C SER A 87 4.00 6.81 -1.97
N ILE A 88 4.36 6.23 -0.83
CA ILE A 88 3.44 5.47 0.05
C ILE A 88 2.50 6.40 0.81
N ILE A 89 2.99 7.54 1.31
CA ILE A 89 2.18 8.54 2.00
C ILE A 89 1.13 9.09 1.03
N ASP A 90 1.54 9.42 -0.19
CA ASP A 90 0.67 9.89 -1.25
C ASP A 90 -0.39 8.84 -1.61
N ALA A 91 0.00 7.57 -1.72
CA ALA A 91 -0.92 6.47 -1.98
C ALA A 91 -2.00 6.34 -0.89
N ALA A 92 -1.62 6.40 0.38
CA ALA A 92 -2.57 6.37 1.49
C ALA A 92 -3.50 7.59 1.48
N ASN A 93 -2.94 8.78 1.24
CA ASN A 93 -3.72 10.02 1.13
C ASN A 93 -4.73 9.96 -0.03
N TYR A 94 -4.31 9.44 -1.19
CA TYR A 94 -5.18 9.23 -2.34
C TYR A 94 -6.35 8.29 -2.00
N ILE A 95 -6.08 7.12 -1.41
CA ILE A 95 -7.10 6.14 -1.03
C ILE A 95 -8.12 6.77 -0.06
N PHE A 96 -7.64 7.43 0.99
CA PHE A 96 -8.54 8.04 1.98
C PHE A 96 -9.32 9.23 1.43
N THR A 97 -8.71 10.03 0.55
CA THR A 97 -9.38 11.15 -0.12
C THR A 97 -10.47 10.65 -1.06
N TYR A 98 -10.20 9.62 -1.85
CA TYR A 98 -11.18 8.98 -2.71
C TYR A 98 -12.32 8.36 -1.91
N ALA A 99 -12.00 7.58 -0.86
CA ALA A 99 -13.02 6.97 0.00
C ALA A 99 -13.96 8.03 0.61
N LYS A 100 -13.39 9.16 1.07
CA LYS A 100 -14.17 10.30 1.56
C LYS A 100 -15.06 10.90 0.47
N SER A 101 -14.58 11.05 -0.77
CA SER A 101 -15.37 11.65 -1.85
C SER A 101 -16.59 10.81 -2.23
N VAL A 102 -16.54 9.50 -2.01
CA VAL A 102 -17.66 8.57 -2.22
C VAL A 102 -18.42 8.22 -0.92
N GLY A 103 -18.10 8.89 0.19
CA GLY A 103 -18.81 8.73 1.47
C GLY A 103 -18.58 7.38 2.17
N LYS A 104 -17.42 6.74 1.97
CA LYS A 104 -17.09 5.42 2.53
C LYS A 104 -15.89 5.47 3.49
N PRO A 105 -15.86 4.62 4.53
CA PRO A 105 -14.62 4.35 5.26
C PRO A 105 -13.66 3.54 4.38
N ALA A 106 -12.37 3.57 4.71
CA ALA A 106 -11.35 2.81 4.00
C ALA A 106 -10.29 2.20 4.92
N VAL A 107 -9.84 1.02 4.51
CA VAL A 107 -8.65 0.35 5.03
C VAL A 107 -7.60 0.33 3.93
N ALA A 108 -6.50 1.04 4.13
CA ALA A 108 -5.36 1.04 3.22
C ALA A 108 -4.36 -0.03 3.70
N ASN A 109 -4.10 -1.03 2.87
CA ASN A 109 -3.14 -2.10 3.16
C ASN A 109 -1.84 -1.90 2.38
N LEU A 110 -0.72 -1.92 3.09
CA LEU A 110 0.61 -1.98 2.53
C LEU A 110 1.23 -3.35 2.86
N SER A 111 1.24 -4.25 1.88
CA SER A 111 1.96 -5.53 1.99
C SER A 111 3.40 -5.39 1.51
N TRP A 112 4.10 -4.39 2.04
CA TRP A 112 5.51 -4.12 1.73
C TRP A 112 6.14 -3.35 2.89
N GLY A 113 7.39 -3.62 3.24
CA GLY A 113 8.11 -2.86 4.28
C GLY A 113 9.58 -2.63 3.95
N CYS A 114 10.18 -1.71 4.69
CA CYS A 114 11.63 -1.49 4.74
C CYS A 114 12.06 -1.48 6.21
N SER A 115 13.20 -2.07 6.54
CA SER A 115 13.75 -2.09 7.91
C SER A 115 14.47 -0.80 8.31
N ILE A 116 14.52 0.20 7.42
CA ILE A 116 15.22 1.46 7.65
C ILE A 116 14.33 2.39 8.49
N GLY A 117 14.84 2.77 9.65
CA GLY A 117 14.22 3.75 10.54
C GLY A 117 14.45 3.41 12.01
N PRO A 118 13.99 4.28 12.91
CA PRO A 118 14.13 4.09 14.36
C PRO A 118 13.20 3.01 14.94
N ASN A 119 12.21 2.53 14.18
CA ASN A 119 11.25 1.49 14.57
C ASN A 119 10.45 1.79 15.86
N ASP A 120 10.40 3.06 16.27
CA ASP A 120 9.72 3.54 17.49
C ASP A 120 8.58 4.52 17.19
N GLY A 121 8.25 4.71 15.91
CA GLY A 121 7.21 5.65 15.45
C GLY A 121 7.66 7.12 15.34
N SER A 122 8.90 7.45 15.69
CA SER A 122 9.41 8.84 15.63
C SER A 122 9.77 9.31 14.22
N SER A 123 9.81 8.42 13.23
CA SER A 123 10.12 8.80 11.85
C SER A 123 9.02 9.70 11.25
N LEU A 124 9.41 10.65 10.39
CA LEU A 124 8.45 11.51 9.69
C LEU A 124 7.46 10.70 8.84
N PHE A 125 7.90 9.56 8.30
CA PHE A 125 7.04 8.62 7.59
C PHE A 125 5.94 8.05 8.50
N ALA A 126 6.31 7.55 9.68
CA ALA A 126 5.37 7.00 10.64
C ALA A 126 4.39 8.07 11.15
N GLN A 127 4.90 9.27 11.47
CA GLN A 127 4.07 10.40 11.87
C GLN A 127 3.08 10.83 10.76
N ALA A 128 3.54 10.91 9.51
CA ALA A 128 2.69 11.27 8.38
C ALA A 128 1.55 10.26 8.15
N LEU A 129 1.85 8.95 8.16
CA LEU A 129 0.83 7.91 8.05
C LEU A 129 -0.14 7.93 9.24
N ASN A 130 0.37 8.11 10.46
CA ASN A 130 -0.46 8.21 11.65
C ASN A 130 -1.44 9.39 11.56
N ASN A 131 -1.00 10.54 11.05
CA ASN A 131 -1.84 11.72 10.85
C ASN A 131 -2.90 11.54 9.75
N LEU A 132 -2.66 10.65 8.78
CA LEU A 132 -3.65 10.26 7.77
C LEU A 132 -4.73 9.31 8.31
N CYS A 133 -4.45 8.62 9.41
CA CYS A 133 -5.38 7.70 10.06
C CYS A 133 -6.41 8.42 10.95
N GLY A 134 -7.45 7.69 11.33
CA GLY A 134 -8.50 8.17 12.24
C GLY A 134 -9.78 7.34 12.10
N PRO A 135 -10.92 7.78 12.67
CA PRO A 135 -12.20 7.10 12.49
C PRO A 135 -12.50 6.89 10.99
N GLY A 136 -12.72 5.64 10.59
CA GLY A 136 -12.98 5.25 9.20
C GLY A 136 -11.78 5.31 8.25
N ARG A 137 -10.56 5.58 8.74
CA ARG A 137 -9.31 5.61 7.96
C ARG A 137 -8.25 4.78 8.68
N ILE A 138 -8.11 3.54 8.27
CA ILE A 138 -7.21 2.57 8.91
C ILE A 138 -6.08 2.24 7.95
N PHE A 139 -4.84 2.26 8.43
CA PHE A 139 -3.68 1.80 7.68
C PHE A 139 -3.16 0.49 8.27
N VAL A 140 -2.97 -0.53 7.43
CA VAL A 140 -2.45 -1.86 7.81
C VAL A 140 -1.14 -2.08 7.08
N ASN A 141 -0.11 -2.48 7.82
CA ASN A 141 1.21 -2.74 7.26
C ASN A 141 1.66 -4.17 7.61
N SER A 142 2.36 -4.84 6.69
CA SER A 142 3.03 -6.10 7.01
C SER A 142 4.28 -5.86 7.87
N ALA A 143 4.63 -6.83 8.73
CA ALA A 143 5.81 -6.74 9.60
C ALA A 143 7.15 -6.85 8.84
N GLY A 144 7.11 -7.23 7.56
CA GLY A 144 8.29 -7.62 6.79
C GLY A 144 8.63 -9.11 6.95
N ASN A 145 9.58 -9.58 6.14
CA ASN A 145 9.90 -11.01 6.01
C ASN A 145 11.34 -11.33 6.45
N ASN A 146 12.00 -10.41 7.16
CA ASN A 146 13.41 -10.53 7.53
C ASN A 146 13.62 -11.09 8.94
N GLY A 147 12.64 -11.82 9.49
CA GLY A 147 12.70 -12.33 10.87
C GLY A 147 13.85 -13.30 11.12
N ASP A 148 14.23 -14.08 10.10
CA ASP A 148 15.32 -15.07 10.18
C ASP A 148 16.63 -14.54 9.59
N GLU A 149 16.68 -13.27 9.18
CA GLU A 149 17.85 -12.64 8.58
C GLU A 149 18.69 -11.93 9.65
N ASN A 150 20.01 -12.10 9.60
CA ASN A 150 20.94 -11.45 10.53
C ASN A 150 21.19 -9.97 10.17
N ILE A 151 20.13 -9.17 10.18
CA ILE A 151 20.15 -7.75 9.81
C ILE A 151 19.81 -6.79 10.97
N HIS A 152 19.63 -7.33 12.17
CA HIS A 152 19.37 -6.57 13.39
C HIS A 152 20.45 -6.85 14.44
N LEU A 153 21.03 -5.80 15.00
CA LEU A 153 21.97 -5.86 16.12
C LEU A 153 21.35 -5.16 17.32
N GLN A 154 21.38 -5.80 18.49
CA GLN A 154 20.95 -5.22 19.75
C GLN A 154 22.12 -5.18 20.74
N LYS A 155 22.28 -4.06 21.45
CA LYS A 155 23.21 -3.93 22.58
C LYS A 155 22.53 -3.16 23.71
N GLN A 156 22.55 -3.71 24.92
CA GLN A 156 22.30 -2.93 26.12
C GLN A 156 23.63 -2.28 26.54
N PHE A 157 23.69 -0.95 26.51
CA PHE A 157 24.89 -0.21 26.88
C PHE A 157 25.02 -0.10 28.40
N SER A 158 26.24 -0.21 28.88
CA SER A 158 26.68 0.00 30.25
C SER A 158 27.60 1.22 30.33
N SER A 159 27.84 1.73 31.53
CA SER A 159 28.78 2.85 31.75
C SER A 159 30.23 2.52 31.38
N SER A 160 30.56 1.23 31.21
CA SER A 160 31.88 0.75 30.78
C SER A 160 32.03 0.62 29.26
N ASP A 161 30.95 0.79 28.49
CA ASP A 161 31.01 0.81 27.03
C ASP A 161 31.42 2.20 26.56
N THR A 162 32.73 2.41 26.33
CA THR A 162 33.32 3.63 25.76
C THR A 162 33.56 3.52 24.27
#